data_AF-A0A814UKG8-F1
#
_entry.id   AF-A0A814UKG8-F1
#
_cell.length_a   1.000
_cell.length_b   1.000
_cell.length_c   1.000
_cell.angle_alpha   90.00
_cell.angle_beta   90.00
_cell.angle_gamma   90.00
#
_symmetry.space_group_name_H-M   'P 1'
#
loop_
_entity.id
_entity.type
_entity.pdbx_description
1 polymer ?
#
loop_
_entity_poly.entity_id
_entity_poly.type
_entity_poly.pdbx_seq_one_letter_code
_entity_poly.pdbx_strand_id
1 'polypeptide(L)'
;MIMLSTSLDGCESIRRAYYNLGNLIISLELKNQSDIINILDRYWPSTIIYQLAKSNENNQIKISWPNYLVQPALIIYIYVDEIEQEKQLVTQEEFHRRLDFIYRNHIPSSHLHVIDGNRPINIIANDILNLFQE
;
A
#
# COMPACT_ATOMS: atom_id res chain seq x y z
N MET A 1 -9.80 10.52 -10.14
CA MET A 1 -9.86 9.08 -9.79
C MET A 1 -10.74 8.34 -10.80
N ILE A 2 -10.15 7.56 -11.71
CA ILE A 2 -10.93 6.71 -12.63
C ILE A 2 -11.11 5.34 -11.97
N MET A 3 -12.29 5.10 -11.41
CA MET A 3 -12.70 3.78 -10.92
C MET A 3 -13.51 3.09 -12.03
N LEU A 4 -12.86 2.22 -12.80
CA LEU A 4 -13.53 1.29 -13.70
C LEU A 4 -13.54 -0.11 -13.09
N SER A 5 -14.61 -0.38 -12.33
CA SER A 5 -14.89 -1.67 -11.71
C SER A 5 -15.55 -2.64 -12.71
N THR A 6 -14.83 -3.02 -13.77
CA THR A 6 -15.24 -4.08 -14.70
C THR A 6 -14.05 -4.91 -15.19
N SER A 7 -13.88 -6.07 -14.55
CA SER A 7 -13.15 -7.25 -15.04
C SER A 7 -11.76 -7.04 -15.67
N LEU A 8 -10.76 -6.73 -14.85
CA LEU A 8 -9.35 -7.06 -15.15
C LEU A 8 -8.94 -8.46 -14.63
N ASP A 9 -9.90 -9.22 -14.09
CA ASP A 9 -9.67 -10.43 -13.29
C ASP A 9 -9.04 -11.60 -14.05
N GLY A 10 -9.07 -11.58 -15.38
CA GLY A 10 -8.48 -12.62 -16.22
C GLY A 10 -6.97 -12.50 -16.47
N CYS A 11 -6.34 -11.35 -16.22
CA CYS A 11 -4.94 -11.15 -16.61
C CYS A 11 -4.12 -10.32 -15.60
N GLU A 12 -3.35 -11.03 -14.77
CA GLU A 12 -2.47 -10.45 -13.75
C GLU A 12 -1.49 -9.41 -14.32
N SER A 13 -0.92 -9.61 -15.51
CA SER A 13 0.02 -8.68 -16.14
C SER A 13 -0.64 -7.36 -16.55
N ILE A 14 -1.87 -7.40 -17.09
CA ILE A 14 -2.64 -6.19 -17.42
C ILE A 14 -2.99 -5.43 -16.14
N ARG A 15 -3.43 -6.13 -15.09
CA ARG A 15 -3.74 -5.51 -13.79
C ARG A 15 -2.52 -4.84 -13.15
N ARG A 16 -1.33 -5.48 -13.21
CA ARG A 16 -0.06 -4.89 -12.77
C ARG A 16 0.33 -3.66 -13.60
N ALA A 17 0.21 -3.74 -14.92
CA ALA A 17 0.48 -2.61 -15.82
C ALA A 17 -0.46 -1.42 -15.53
N TYR A 18 -1.74 -1.69 -15.29
CA TYR A 18 -2.75 -0.67 -14.93
C TYR A 18 -2.39 0.07 -13.64
N TYR A 19 -2.10 -0.64 -12.54
CA TYR A 19 -1.72 0.01 -11.28
C TYR A 19 -0.38 0.76 -11.40
N ASN A 20 0.61 0.20 -12.09
CA ASN A 20 1.89 0.88 -12.34
C ASN A 20 1.70 2.18 -13.15
N LEU A 21 0.85 2.16 -14.18
CA LEU A 21 0.52 3.33 -14.98
C LEU A 21 -0.25 4.38 -14.15
N GLY A 22 -1.20 3.97 -13.31
CA GLY A 22 -1.90 4.87 -12.38
C GLY A 22 -0.95 5.57 -11.42
N ASN A 23 -0.01 4.84 -10.81
CA ASN A 23 1.04 5.41 -9.96
C ASN A 23 1.91 6.41 -10.72
N LEU A 24 2.28 6.11 -11.98
CA LEU A 24 3.08 7.01 -12.81
C LEU A 24 2.32 8.30 -13.17
N ILE A 25 1.05 8.21 -13.58
CA ILE A 25 0.23 9.37 -13.94
C ILE A 25 0.05 10.29 -12.73
N ILE A 26 -0.35 9.75 -11.57
CA ILE A 26 -0.48 10.53 -10.32
C ILE A 26 0.87 11.15 -9.95
N SER A 27 1.97 10.41 -10.06
CA SER A 27 3.30 10.97 -9.79
C SER A 27 3.67 12.14 -10.71
N LEU A 28 3.21 12.16 -11.96
CA LEU A 28 3.50 13.26 -12.89
C LEU A 28 2.62 14.48 -12.57
N GLU A 29 1.38 14.26 -12.14
CA GLU A 29 0.48 15.33 -11.67
C GLU A 29 1.03 16.00 -10.40
N LEU A 30 1.43 15.20 -9.40
CA LEU A 30 2.00 15.69 -8.13
C LEU A 30 3.29 16.51 -8.31
N LYS A 31 4.13 16.19 -9.31
CA LYS A 31 5.35 16.99 -9.60
C LYS A 31 5.05 18.43 -10.00
N ASN A 32 3.84 18.71 -10.46
CA ASN A 32 3.40 20.04 -10.89
C ASN A 32 2.56 20.77 -9.80
N GLN A 33 2.42 20.19 -8.61
CA GLN A 33 1.58 20.69 -7.51
C GLN A 33 2.35 20.67 -6.18
N SER A 34 3.13 21.72 -5.91
CA SER A 34 3.96 21.82 -4.69
C SER A 34 3.17 22.23 -3.44
N ASP A 35 2.06 22.95 -3.59
CA ASP A 35 1.47 23.75 -2.51
C ASP A 35 0.20 23.12 -1.89
N ILE A 36 -0.13 21.87 -2.27
CA ILE A 36 -1.37 21.19 -1.88
C ILE A 36 -1.06 19.84 -1.23
N ILE A 37 -1.62 19.60 -0.04
CA ILE A 37 -1.58 18.29 0.62
C ILE A 37 -2.44 17.31 -0.19
N ASN A 38 -1.79 16.30 -0.76
CA ASN A 38 -2.44 15.27 -1.56
C ASN A 38 -2.54 13.96 -0.77
N ILE A 39 -3.77 13.47 -0.56
CA ILE A 39 -4.06 12.21 0.12
C ILE A 39 -4.46 11.17 -0.93
N LEU A 40 -3.81 10.00 -0.90
CA LEU A 40 -4.03 8.91 -1.86
C LEU A 40 -4.48 7.63 -1.14
N ASP A 41 -5.63 7.07 -1.54
CA ASP A 41 -5.97 5.68 -1.19
C ASP A 41 -5.18 4.73 -2.10
N ARG A 42 -4.11 4.17 -1.52
CA ARG A 42 -3.09 3.30 -2.16
C ARG A 42 -2.24 4.01 -3.21
N TYR A 43 -1.03 3.48 -3.36
CA TYR A 43 -0.04 3.99 -4.31
C TYR A 43 0.99 2.89 -4.61
N TRP A 44 2.22 3.25 -4.99
CA TRP A 44 3.27 2.31 -5.33
C TRP A 44 3.56 1.22 -4.27
N PRO A 45 3.65 1.50 -2.95
CA PRO A 45 3.89 0.46 -1.94
C PRO A 45 2.86 -0.68 -2.00
N SER A 46 1.56 -0.35 -2.07
CA SER A 46 0.49 -1.35 -2.20
C SER A 46 0.59 -2.16 -3.48
N THR A 47 1.13 -1.56 -4.55
CA THR A 47 1.30 -2.22 -5.84
C THR A 47 2.47 -3.22 -5.81
N ILE A 48 3.65 -2.81 -5.28
CA ILE A 48 4.83 -3.69 -5.26
C ILE A 48 4.72 -4.77 -4.19
N ILE A 49 4.21 -4.45 -2.99
CA ILE A 49 4.10 -5.41 -1.88
C ILE A 49 3.12 -6.53 -2.20
N TYR A 50 1.98 -6.21 -2.81
CA TYR A 50 1.03 -7.23 -3.29
C TYR A 50 1.69 -8.17 -4.31
N GLN A 51 2.52 -7.65 -5.21
CA GLN A 51 3.20 -8.46 -6.22
C GLN A 51 4.23 -9.43 -5.61
N LEU A 52 4.97 -8.97 -4.60
CA LEU A 52 5.97 -9.75 -3.88
C LEU A 52 5.35 -10.82 -2.99
N ALA A 53 4.33 -10.48 -2.19
CA ALA A 53 3.61 -11.46 -1.38
C ALA A 53 3.00 -12.60 -2.23
N LYS A 54 2.66 -12.31 -3.50
CA LYS A 54 2.14 -13.25 -4.48
C LYS A 54 3.21 -14.03 -5.27
N SER A 55 4.46 -13.55 -5.37
CA SER A 55 5.49 -14.23 -6.19
C SER A 55 6.15 -15.43 -5.51
N ASN A 56 5.95 -15.63 -4.19
CA ASN A 56 6.64 -16.65 -3.38
C ASN A 56 8.18 -16.55 -3.39
N GLU A 57 8.75 -15.47 -3.91
CA GLU A 57 10.20 -15.30 -3.97
C GLU A 57 10.75 -14.98 -2.58
N ASN A 58 11.88 -15.62 -2.22
CA ASN A 58 12.48 -15.46 -0.90
C ASN A 58 12.80 -13.99 -0.59
N ASN A 59 12.59 -13.59 0.67
CA ASN A 59 12.62 -12.22 1.21
C ASN A 59 13.99 -11.49 1.17
N GLN A 60 14.77 -11.63 0.10
CA GLN A 60 16.04 -10.92 -0.15
C GLN A 60 15.88 -9.73 -1.12
N ILE A 61 14.65 -9.44 -1.55
CA ILE A 61 14.37 -8.39 -2.54
C ILE A 61 14.46 -7.03 -1.86
N LYS A 62 15.58 -6.32 -2.09
CA LYS A 62 15.76 -4.94 -1.64
C LYS A 62 14.81 -4.01 -2.39
N ILE A 63 13.68 -3.68 -1.77
CA ILE A 63 12.76 -2.67 -2.29
C ILE A 63 13.42 -1.29 -2.19
N SER A 64 13.45 -0.55 -3.31
CA SER A 64 13.94 0.82 -3.38
C SER A 64 12.89 1.70 -4.06
N TRP A 65 12.66 2.90 -3.53
CA TRP A 65 11.73 3.83 -4.14
C TRP A 65 12.15 4.16 -5.59
N PRO A 66 11.26 4.09 -6.60
CA PRO A 66 11.67 4.33 -7.97
C PRO A 66 11.89 5.84 -8.24
N ASN A 67 13.05 6.21 -8.77
CA ASN A 67 13.44 7.61 -9.02
C ASN A 67 12.44 8.42 -9.87
N TYR A 68 11.60 7.75 -10.67
CA TYR A 68 10.60 8.39 -11.51
C TYR A 68 9.28 8.70 -10.76
N LEU A 69 9.03 8.08 -9.60
CA LEU A 69 7.84 8.31 -8.76
C LEU A 69 8.13 9.32 -7.64
N VAL A 70 7.21 10.26 -7.41
CA VAL A 70 7.21 11.12 -6.22
C VAL A 70 7.09 10.23 -4.99
N GLN A 71 8.01 10.39 -4.05
CA GLN A 71 7.96 9.76 -2.73
C GLN A 71 7.07 10.58 -1.80
N PRO A 72 6.01 10.00 -1.20
CA PRO A 72 5.22 10.69 -0.18
C PRO A 72 6.08 11.05 1.03
N ALA A 73 5.79 12.21 1.64
CA ALA A 73 6.38 12.58 2.93
C ALA A 73 5.95 11.58 4.03
N LEU A 74 4.68 11.17 4.01
CA LEU A 74 4.03 10.27 4.95
C LEU A 74 3.35 9.10 4.21
N ILE A 75 3.52 7.89 4.73
CA ILE A 75 2.88 6.64 4.28
C ILE A 75 2.21 6.01 5.50
N ILE A 76 0.89 5.91 5.48
CA ILE A 76 0.11 5.30 6.55
C ILE A 76 -0.27 3.88 6.14
N TYR A 77 0.13 2.90 6.94
CA TYR A 77 -0.29 1.50 6.80
C TYR A 77 -1.25 1.14 7.92
N ILE A 78 -2.52 0.93 7.57
CA ILE A 78 -3.55 0.47 8.52
C ILE A 78 -3.57 -1.06 8.45
N TYR A 79 -3.16 -1.70 9.55
CA TYR A 79 -3.18 -3.16 9.71
C TYR A 79 -4.46 -3.61 10.41
N VAL A 80 -5.04 -4.74 10.01
CA VAL A 80 -6.26 -5.32 10.61
C VAL A 80 -6.01 -6.81 10.80
N ASP A 81 -6.36 -7.35 11.96
CA ASP A 81 -6.28 -8.79 12.22
C ASP A 81 -7.45 -9.52 11.54
N GLU A 82 -7.15 -10.62 10.85
CA GLU A 82 -8.20 -11.51 10.34
C GLU A 82 -8.65 -12.48 11.43
N ILE A 83 -9.92 -12.39 11.82
CA ILE A 83 -10.53 -13.31 12.79
C ILE A 83 -10.91 -14.62 12.07
N GLU A 84 -10.45 -15.73 12.63
CA GLU A 84 -10.41 -17.07 12.01
C GLU A 84 -11.79 -17.63 11.56
N GLN A 85 -11.86 -18.07 10.31
CA GLN A 85 -12.87 -19.00 9.73
C GLN A 85 -12.18 -20.13 8.93
N GLU A 86 -11.22 -20.80 9.57
CA GLU A 86 -10.57 -22.05 9.14
C GLU A 86 -10.16 -22.19 7.65
N LYS A 87 -10.94 -22.90 6.82
CA LYS A 87 -10.38 -23.88 5.87
C LYS A 87 -10.08 -23.38 4.45
N GLN A 88 -10.51 -22.17 4.09
CA GLN A 88 -9.98 -21.45 2.92
C GLN A 88 -8.98 -20.35 3.30
N LEU A 89 -8.84 -20.06 4.60
CA LEU A 89 -8.08 -18.91 5.06
C LEU A 89 -6.58 -19.12 5.17
N VAL A 90 -6.07 -20.34 5.38
CA VAL A 90 -4.62 -20.53 5.63
C VAL A 90 -3.75 -19.87 4.55
N THR A 91 -4.14 -19.95 3.27
CA THR A 91 -3.44 -19.27 2.16
C THR A 91 -3.67 -17.76 2.11
N GLN A 92 -4.81 -17.25 2.57
CA GLN A 92 -5.10 -15.81 2.67
C GLN A 92 -4.39 -15.18 3.87
N GLU A 93 -4.40 -15.85 5.01
CA GLU A 93 -3.70 -15.48 6.24
C GLU A 93 -2.18 -15.49 6.03
N GLU A 94 -1.61 -16.53 5.40
CA GLU A 94 -0.20 -16.53 4.98
C GLU A 94 0.12 -15.37 4.03
N PHE A 95 -0.78 -15.06 3.10
CA PHE A 95 -0.61 -13.93 2.18
C PHE A 95 -0.66 -12.58 2.92
N HIS A 96 -1.57 -12.39 3.88
CA HIS A 96 -1.69 -11.16 4.66
C HIS A 96 -0.56 -10.99 5.68
N ARG A 97 -0.14 -12.06 6.36
CA ARG A 97 1.09 -12.08 7.18
C ARG A 97 2.32 -11.68 6.35
N ARG A 98 2.39 -12.10 5.08
CA ARG A 98 3.46 -11.66 4.15
C ARG A 98 3.31 -10.19 3.74
N LEU A 99 2.11 -9.69 3.47
CA LEU A 99 1.91 -8.25 3.22
C LEU A 99 2.42 -7.43 4.39
N ASP A 100 1.99 -7.75 5.62
CA ASP A 100 2.39 -7.07 6.85
C ASP A 100 3.92 -7.12 7.05
N PHE A 101 4.51 -8.31 6.93
CA PHE A 101 5.96 -8.50 7.03
C PHE A 101 6.72 -7.63 6.01
N ILE A 102 6.28 -7.60 4.75
CA ILE A 102 6.96 -6.80 3.72
C ILE A 102 6.76 -5.29 3.98
N TYR A 103 5.54 -4.85 4.34
CA TYR A 103 5.29 -3.45 4.72
C TYR A 103 6.22 -2.97 5.82
N ARG A 104 6.31 -3.71 6.94
CA ARG A 104 7.11 -3.33 8.12
C ARG A 104 8.62 -3.39 7.90
N ASN A 105 9.11 -4.29 7.05
CA ASN A 105 10.55 -4.56 6.91
C ASN A 105 11.20 -3.97 5.63
N HIS A 106 10.41 -3.61 4.61
CA HIS A 106 10.95 -3.21 3.29
C HIS A 106 10.54 -1.80 2.83
N ILE A 107 9.58 -1.15 3.48
CA ILE A 107 9.34 0.28 3.30
C ILE A 107 10.19 1.06 4.32
N PRO A 108 10.90 2.14 3.91
CA PRO A 108 11.70 2.94 4.83
C PRO A 108 10.87 3.48 6.00
N SER A 109 11.31 3.18 7.23
CA SER A 109 10.62 3.60 8.46
C SER A 109 10.53 5.11 8.65
N SER A 110 11.38 5.90 7.98
CA SER A 110 11.34 7.37 7.98
C SER A 110 10.07 7.97 7.38
N HIS A 111 9.24 7.18 6.69
CA HIS A 111 7.97 7.62 6.12
C HIS A 111 6.79 6.73 6.54
N LEU A 112 7.04 5.56 7.13
CA LEU A 112 6.01 4.56 7.41
C LEU A 112 5.49 4.67 8.84
N HIS A 113 4.22 5.05 8.97
CA HIS A 113 3.49 4.98 10.23
C HIS A 113 2.48 3.84 10.15
N VAL A 114 2.57 2.89 11.08
CA VAL A 114 1.66 1.74 11.16
C VAL A 114 0.60 2.01 12.21
N ILE A 115 -0.67 1.88 11.84
CA ILE A 115 -1.82 2.14 12.70
C ILE A 115 -2.64 0.86 12.85
N ASP A 116 -3.07 0.59 14.08
CA ASP A 116 -3.96 -0.52 14.41
C ASP A 116 -5.39 -0.20 13.96
N GLY A 117 -5.79 -0.85 12.87
CA GLY A 117 -7.11 -0.77 12.24
C GLY A 117 -8.21 -1.55 12.97
N ASN A 118 -7.87 -2.33 14.01
CA ASN A 118 -8.87 -2.99 14.87
C ASN A 118 -9.50 -2.02 15.88
N ARG A 119 -8.95 -0.81 16.04
CA ARG A 119 -9.46 0.22 16.94
C ARG A 119 -10.74 0.88 16.39
N PRO A 120 -11.59 1.48 17.24
CA PRO A 120 -12.69 2.32 16.78
C PRO A 120 -12.25 3.42 15.80
N ILE A 121 -13.04 3.63 14.74
CA ILE A 121 -12.70 4.54 13.61
C ILE A 121 -12.40 5.98 14.04
N ASN A 122 -13.06 6.49 15.08
CA ASN A 122 -12.80 7.82 15.63
C ASN A 122 -11.41 7.93 16.28
N ILE A 123 -10.88 6.83 16.82
CA ILE A 123 -9.53 6.78 17.40
C ILE A 123 -8.51 6.73 16.26
N ILE A 124 -8.71 5.86 15.26
CA ILE A 124 -7.86 5.78 14.06
C ILE A 124 -7.77 7.13 13.36
N ALA A 125 -8.91 7.83 13.18
CA ALA A 125 -8.94 9.14 12.54
C ALA A 125 -8.15 10.19 13.34
N ASN A 126 -8.25 10.18 14.67
CA ASN A 126 -7.47 11.09 15.52
C ASN A 126 -5.97 10.76 15.49
N ASP A 127 -5.60 9.48 15.54
CA ASP A 127 -4.20 9.04 15.41
C ASP A 127 -3.60 9.53 14.08
N ILE A 128 -4.34 9.37 12.97
CA ILE A 128 -3.95 9.87 11.63
C ILE A 128 -3.80 11.41 11.61
N LEU A 129 -4.76 12.14 12.18
CA LEU A 129 -4.76 13.61 12.16
C LEU A 129 -3.57 14.21 12.94
N ASN A 130 -3.14 13.56 14.02
CA ASN A 130 -1.97 13.99 14.80
C ASN A 130 -0.67 13.90 13.98
N LEU A 131 -0.53 12.92 13.08
CA LEU A 131 0.65 12.78 12.21
C LEU A 131 0.83 13.92 11.19
N PHE A 132 -0.18 14.76 10.98
CA PHE A 132 -0.09 15.97 10.15
C PHE A 132 0.27 17.24 10.97
N GLN A 133 0.51 17.10 12.28
CA GLN A 133 0.83 18.19 13.20
C GLN A 133 2.25 18.10 13.79
N GLU A 134 2.98 17.02 13.50
CA GLU A 134 4.39 16.78 13.87
C GLU A 134 5.37 17.39 12.85
#